data_AF-A0A0M8Z1M4-F1
#
_entry.id   AF-A0A0M8Z1M4-F1
#
_cell.length_a   1.000
_cell.length_b   1.000
_cell.length_c   1.000
_cell.angle_alpha   90.00
_cell.angle_beta   90.00
_cell.angle_gamma   90.00
#
_symmetry.space_group_name_H-M   'P 1'
#
loop_
_entity.id
_entity.type
_entity.pdbx_description
1 polymer ?
#
loop_
_entity_poly.entity_id
_entity_poly.type
_entity_poly.pdbx_seq_one_letter_code
_entity_poly.pdbx_strand_id
1 'polypeptide(L)' 'LSRSPLLRAVLFTGLEDGGRKLLLVAHHLVVDAVSWRVILEDLETLCGQVRRGEDLVLPQKTSSWRQWAARLAEE' A
#
# COMPACT_ATOMS: atom_id res chain seq x y z
N LEU A 1 0.09 4.46 -19.89
CA LEU A 1 0.95 4.03 -18.77
C LEU A 1 2.25 3.40 -19.29
N SER A 2 3.08 4.18 -19.99
CA SER A 2 4.31 3.69 -20.62
C SER A 2 5.56 3.79 -19.72
N ARG A 3 5.42 4.31 -18.48
CA ARG A 3 6.53 4.45 -17.52
C ARG A 3 6.12 4.10 -16.09
N SER A 4 6.95 3.28 -15.45
CA SER A 4 6.92 2.87 -14.05
C SER A 4 7.59 3.94 -13.15
N PRO A 5 7.25 4.08 -11.85
CA PRO A 5 6.28 3.30 -11.04
C PRO A 5 4.90 3.96 -10.90
N LEU A 6 3.87 3.12 -10.65
CA LEU A 6 2.46 3.53 -10.45
C LEU A 6 2.12 3.92 -9.01
N LEU A 7 3.01 3.61 -8.08
CA LEU A 7 3.00 4.07 -6.69
C LEU A 7 4.29 4.87 -6.46
N ARG A 8 4.16 6.00 -5.80
CA ARG A 8 5.29 6.82 -5.34
C ARG A 8 5.08 7.17 -3.87
N ALA A 9 6.19 7.26 -3.14
CA ALA A 9 6.22 7.65 -1.75
C ALA A 9 7.24 8.77 -1.54
N VAL A 10 6.89 9.78 -0.75
CA VAL A 10 7.80 10.86 -0.34
C VAL A 10 7.68 11.05 1.16
N LEU A 11 8.81 10.95 1.87
CA LEU A 11 8.88 11.24 3.30
C LEU A 11 9.43 12.65 3.50
N PHE A 12 8.60 13.52 4.06
CA PHE A 12 9.00 14.85 4.51
C PHE A 12 9.53 14.75 5.94
N THR A 13 10.74 15.27 6.15
CA THR A 13 11.42 15.35 7.44
C THR A 13 11.84 16.78 7.74
N GLY A 14 12.09 17.12 9.01
CA GLY A 14 12.51 18.47 9.40
C GLY A 14 11.38 19.50 9.33
N LEU A 15 10.15 19.06 9.61
CA LEU A 15 9.00 19.94 9.76
C LEU A 15 9.16 20.80 11.03
N GLU A 16 8.50 21.97 11.08
CA GLU A 16 8.60 22.93 12.18
C GLU A 16 8.25 22.33 13.56
N ASP A 17 7.35 21.33 13.58
CA ASP A 17 6.92 20.59 14.77
C ASP A 17 7.85 19.41 15.13
N GLY A 18 8.95 19.21 14.39
CA GLY A 18 9.84 18.05 14.51
C GLY A 18 9.22 16.75 13.97
N GLY A 19 8.03 16.82 13.39
CA GLY A 19 7.29 15.68 12.86
C GLY A 19 7.83 15.15 11.53
N ARG A 20 7.23 14.06 11.07
CA ARG A 20 7.46 13.47 9.74
C ARG A 20 6.12 13.26 9.06
N LYS A 21 6.05 13.51 7.75
CA LYS A 21 4.85 13.26 6.94
C LYS A 21 5.19 12.37 5.75
N LEU A 22 4.42 11.30 5.56
CA LEU A 22 4.56 10.40 4.41
C LEU A 22 3.43 10.70 3.42
N LEU A 23 3.79 11.09 2.19
CA LEU A 23 2.85 11.20 1.08
C LEU A 23 2.96 9.94 0.22
N LEU A 24 1.82 9.29 0.02
CA LEU A 24 1.66 8.18 -0.92
C LEU A 24 0.79 8.64 -2.09
N VAL A 25 1.26 8.40 -3.31
CA VAL A 25 0.52 8.70 -4.54
C VAL A 25 0.48 7.45 -5.39
N ALA A 26 -0.72 6.95 -5.66
CA ALA A 26 -0.95 5.80 -6.51
C ALA A 26 -1.87 6.15 -7.68
N HIS A 27 -1.58 5.63 -8.87
CA HIS A 27 -2.47 5.78 -10.02
C HIS A 27 -3.77 5.02 -9.78
N HIS A 28 -4.91 5.66 -10.03
CA HIS A 28 -6.25 5.09 -9.76
C HIS A 28 -6.59 3.80 -10.55
N LEU A 29 -5.72 3.37 -11.46
CA LEU A 29 -5.92 2.11 -12.20
C LEU A 29 -5.53 0.88 -11.38
N VAL A 30 -4.78 1.07 -10.29
CA VAL A 30 -4.29 -0.02 -9.44
C VAL A 30 -4.76 0.10 -7.99
N VAL A 31 -5.53 1.13 -7.65
CA VAL A 31 -6.10 1.35 -6.32
C VAL A 31 -7.49 1.96 -6.40
N ASP A 32 -8.30 1.71 -5.37
CA ASP A 32 -9.57 2.37 -5.09
C ASP A 32 -9.66 2.74 -3.59
N ALA A 33 -10.83 3.23 -3.16
CA ALA A 33 -11.05 3.63 -1.77
C ALA A 33 -10.88 2.47 -0.77
N VAL A 34 -11.24 1.23 -1.16
CA VAL A 34 -11.10 0.04 -0.29
C VAL A 34 -9.64 -0.39 -0.21
N SER A 35 -8.91 -0.31 -1.32
CA SER A 35 -7.48 -0.64 -1.42
C SER A 35 -6.64 0.21 -0.47
N TRP A 36 -6.96 1.51 -0.32
CA TRP A 36 -6.22 2.40 0.59
C TRP A 36 -6.27 1.95 2.05
N ARG A 37 -7.41 1.42 2.51
CA ARG A 37 -7.52 0.89 3.88
C ARG A 37 -6.55 -0.27 4.09
N VAL A 38 -6.52 -1.23 3.17
CA VAL A 38 -5.60 -2.39 3.23
C VAL A 38 -4.14 -1.93 3.22
N ILE A 39 -3.79 -1.00 2.33
CA ILE A 39 -2.41 -0.47 2.22
C ILE A 39 -1.97 0.19 3.54
N LEU A 40 -2.84 0.97 4.17
CA LEU A 40 -2.51 1.67 5.41
C LEU A 40 -2.45 0.72 6.61
N GLU A 41 -3.36 -0.25 6.71
CA GLU A 41 -3.35 -1.29 7.75
C GLU A 41 -2.09 -2.15 7.67
N ASP A 42 -1.70 -2.57 6.46
CA ASP A 42 -0.47 -3.34 6.22
C ASP A 42 0.77 -2.49 6.56
N LEU A 43 0.79 -1.21 6.17
CA LEU A 43 1.90 -0.31 6.48
C LEU A 43 2.06 -0.09 7.99
N GLU A 44 0.96 0.10 8.71
CA GLU A 44 0.97 0.22 10.18
C GLU A 44 1.49 -1.06 10.84
N THR A 45 1.00 -2.22 10.39
CA THR A 45 1.42 -3.53 10.90
C THR A 45 2.92 -3.73 10.74
N LEU A 46 3.44 -3.51 9.53
CA LEU A 46 4.86 -3.64 9.22
C LEU A 46 5.71 -2.62 9.99
N CYS A 47 5.26 -1.37 10.11
CA CYS A 47 5.96 -0.37 10.93
C CYS A 47 6.03 -0.80 12.40
N GLY A 48 4.97 -1.42 12.93
CA GLY A 48 4.95 -2.00 14.27
C GLY A 48 5.96 -3.14 14.43
N GLN A 49 5.99 -4.10 13.49
CA GLN A 49 6.92 -5.23 13.49
C GLN A 49 8.38 -4.76 13.42
N VAL A 50 8.69 -3.81 12.52
CA VAL A 50 10.04 -3.20 12.42
C VAL A 50 10.46 -2.58 13.74
N ARG A 51 9.57 -1.84 14.42
CA ARG A 51 9.88 -1.21 15.72
C ARG A 51 10.13 -2.23 16.83
N ARG A 52 9.49 -3.40 16.77
CA ARG A 52 9.66 -4.49 17.74
C ARG A 52 10.81 -5.43 17.41
N GLY A 53 11.44 -5.27 16.23
CA GLY A 53 12.49 -6.19 15.77
C GLY A 53 11.96 -7.57 15.41
N GLU A 54 10.67 -7.66 15.02
CA GLU A 54 10.01 -8.89 14.61
C GLU A 54 10.18 -9.15 13.11
N ASP A 55 9.97 -10.40 12.71
CA ASP A 55 9.86 -10.76 11.30
C ASP A 55 8.66 -10.06 10.65
N LEU A 56 8.85 -9.65 9.38
CA LEU A 56 7.82 -8.96 8.61
C LEU A 56 6.79 -9.95 8.07
N VAL A 57 5.62 -9.96 8.70
CA VAL A 57 4.53 -10.88 8.37
C VAL A 57 3.25 -10.10 8.10
N LEU A 58 2.72 -10.25 6.89
CA LEU A 58 1.39 -9.77 6.52
C LEU A 58 0.38 -10.93 6.51
N PRO A 59 -0.93 -10.63 6.59
CA PRO A 59 -1.97 -11.62 6.36
C PRO A 59 -1.80 -12.34 5.02
N GLN A 60 -2.40 -13.52 4.89
CA GLN A 60 -2.40 -14.24 3.62
C GLN A 60 -3.12 -13.43 2.54
N LYS A 61 -2.57 -13.47 1.32
CA LYS A 61 -3.19 -12.81 0.17
C LYS A 61 -4.57 -13.40 -0.10
N THR A 62 -5.51 -12.52 -0.41
CA THR A 62 -6.81 -12.88 -0.97
C THR A 62 -6.68 -13.17 -2.48
N SER A 63 -7.81 -13.33 -3.17
CA SER A 63 -7.84 -13.46 -4.64
C SER A 63 -7.13 -12.30 -5.32
N SER A 64 -6.22 -12.60 -6.24
CA SER A 64 -5.58 -11.56 -7.05
C SER A 64 -6.59 -10.88 -7.98
N TRP A 65 -6.34 -9.61 -8.33
CA TRP A 65 -7.15 -8.89 -9.32
C TRP A 65 -7.31 -9.66 -10.63
N ARG A 66 -6.24 -10.35 -11.08
CA ARG A 66 -6.28 -11.20 -12.29
C ARG A 66 -7.26 -12.36 -12.15
N GLN A 67 -7.27 -13.04 -11.00
CA GLN A 67 -8.20 -14.15 -10.75
C GLN A 67 -9.64 -13.65 -10.68
N TRP A 68 -9.87 -12.50 -10.04
CA TRP A 68 -11.19 -11.87 -10.00
C TRP A 68 -11.67 -11.47 -11.39
N ALA A 69 -10.82 -10.79 -12.17
CA ALA A 69 -11.16 -10.35 -13.53
C ALA A 69 -11.41 -11.52 -14.48
N ALA A 70 -10.62 -12.60 -14.37
CA ALA A 70 -10.85 -13.81 -15.14
C ALA A 70 -12.21 -14.44 -14.83
N ARG A 71 -12.57 -14.56 -13.54
CA ARG A 71 -13.88 -15.09 -13.15
C ARG A 71 -15.05 -14.21 -13.59
N LEU A 72 -14.91 -12.90 -13.48
CA LEU A 72 -15.95 -11.97 -13.92
C LEU A 72 -16.21 -12.06 -15.44
N ALA A 73 -15.18 -12.40 -16.23
CA ALA A 73 -15.32 -12.55 -17.68
C ALA A 73 -15.93 -13.90 -18.11
N GLU A 74 -16.03 -14.86 -17.20
CA GLU A 74 -16.68 -16.16 -17.42
C GLU A 74 -18.19 -16.12 -17.11
N GLU A 75 -18.68 -15.04 -16.48
CA GLU A 75 -20.09 -14.74 -16.20
C GLU A 75 -20.76 -13.96 -17.35
#